data_AF-A0A9E4ZA94-F1
#
_entry.id   AF-A0A9E4ZA94-F1
#
_cell.length_a   1.000
_cell.length_b   1.000
_cell.length_c   1.000
_cell.angle_alpha   90.00
_cell.angle_beta   90.00
_cell.angle_gamma   90.00
#
_symmetry.space_group_name_H-M   'P 1'
#
loop_
_entity.id
_entity.type
_entity.pdbx_description
1 polymer ?
#
loop_
_entity_poly.entity_id
_entity_poly.type
_entity_poly.pdbx_seq_one_letter_code
_entity_poly.pdbx_strand_id
1 'polypeptide(L)'
;MARFSFKRKRLSFSEMTNRVPAAVDPLDFLGAGRTGSRDAFAQIHGAVHGALSEVERSISSLFERLRPDGNISDRMVLEANAELRTELARANTFADVKRDEMLISMSSKLESLFIQRLVVAPEEEPPVRRWTALADRAIRRDLPMVSEPNHSNLDVSPNDRKKRLNKWKGETDEYLETVCLNHVGEVINGLLEELTEYSASWTDLIVDLRRLSSSGGRLFQEVTDAE
;
A
#
# COMPACT_ATOMS: atom_id res chain seq x y z
N MET A 1 12.18 37.20 -11.26
CA MET A 1 12.17 36.38 -10.02
C MET A 1 12.24 34.91 -10.42
N ALA A 2 13.31 34.20 -10.05
CA ALA A 2 13.46 32.79 -10.37
C ALA A 2 12.51 31.94 -9.52
N ARG A 3 11.60 31.20 -10.15
CA ARG A 3 10.77 30.19 -9.50
C ARG A 3 11.63 28.95 -9.26
N PHE A 4 12.20 28.83 -8.06
CA PHE A 4 12.77 27.56 -7.60
C PHE A 4 11.63 26.58 -7.35
N SER A 5 11.39 25.68 -8.31
CA SER A 5 10.57 24.50 -8.10
C SER A 5 11.40 23.52 -7.26
N PHE A 6 11.28 23.61 -5.93
CA PHE A 6 11.71 22.54 -5.04
C PHE A 6 10.77 21.35 -5.24
N LYS A 7 10.91 20.60 -6.34
CA LYS A 7 10.39 19.24 -6.41
C LYS A 7 11.10 18.48 -5.29
N ARG A 8 10.40 18.15 -4.20
CA ARG A 8 10.90 17.21 -3.21
C ARG A 8 11.39 15.99 -3.97
N LYS A 9 12.69 15.71 -3.90
CA LYS A 9 13.28 14.52 -4.51
C LYS A 9 12.51 13.31 -3.97
N ARG A 10 11.85 12.58 -4.86
CA ARG A 10 11.19 11.33 -4.49
C ARG A 10 12.27 10.36 -4.05
N LEU A 11 12.04 9.72 -2.91
CA LEU A 11 12.99 8.76 -2.38
C LEU A 11 12.93 7.49 -3.23
N SER A 12 14.09 6.88 -3.38
CA SER A 12 14.28 5.56 -3.96
C SER A 12 13.57 4.48 -3.12
N PHE A 13 13.20 3.35 -3.71
CA PHE A 13 12.65 2.21 -2.97
C PHE A 13 13.61 1.79 -1.83
N SER A 14 14.92 1.70 -2.11
CA SER A 14 15.92 1.42 -1.08
C SER A 14 16.03 2.51 -0.01
N GLU A 15 15.87 3.79 -0.38
CA GLU A 15 15.86 4.90 0.59
C GLU A 15 14.62 4.85 1.49
N MET A 16 13.49 4.35 0.97
CA MET A 16 12.24 4.21 1.70
C MET A 16 12.30 3.14 2.81
N THR A 17 13.14 2.11 2.68
CA THR A 17 13.33 1.05 3.70
C THR A 17 13.59 1.60 5.10
N ASN A 18 14.33 2.71 5.21
CA ASN A 18 14.66 3.35 6.49
C ASN A 18 13.64 4.41 6.93
N ARG A 19 12.58 4.62 6.15
CA ARG A 19 11.57 5.67 6.35
C ARG A 19 10.19 5.11 6.63
N VAL A 20 9.88 3.94 6.09
CA VAL A 20 8.63 3.25 6.36
C VAL A 20 8.75 2.39 7.62
N PRO A 21 7.72 2.33 8.47
CA PRO A 21 7.71 1.45 9.62
C PRO A 21 7.62 -0.02 9.19
N ALA A 22 8.32 -0.90 9.91
CA ALA A 22 8.01 -2.33 9.86
C ALA A 22 6.72 -2.57 10.66
N ALA A 23 5.57 -2.52 9.98
CA ALA A 23 4.28 -2.64 10.64
C ALA A 23 4.00 -4.11 11.02
N VAL A 24 3.86 -4.39 12.32
CA VAL A 24 3.44 -5.71 12.83
C VAL A 24 1.96 -5.94 12.53
N ASP A 25 1.12 -4.92 12.73
CA ASP A 25 -0.27 -4.86 12.24
C ASP A 25 -0.42 -3.57 11.44
N PRO A 26 -0.62 -3.65 10.10
CA PRO A 26 -0.73 -2.47 9.26
C PRO A 26 -2.05 -1.72 9.41
N LEU A 27 -3.02 -2.27 10.14
CA LEU A 27 -4.34 -1.71 10.37
C LEU A 27 -4.54 -1.28 11.82
N ASP A 28 -3.50 -1.29 12.66
CA ASP A 28 -3.59 -0.93 14.09
C ASP A 28 -4.14 0.49 14.29
N PHE A 29 -3.86 1.38 13.33
CA PHE A 29 -4.40 2.73 13.31
C PHE A 29 -5.94 2.83 13.34
N LEU A 30 -6.67 1.79 12.92
CA LEU A 30 -8.13 1.76 12.97
C LEU A 30 -8.66 1.64 14.41
N GLY A 31 -7.92 0.97 15.30
CA GLY A 31 -8.29 0.84 16.72
C GLY A 31 -7.77 1.98 17.59
N ALA A 32 -6.61 2.54 17.24
CA ALA A 32 -5.96 3.59 18.02
C ALA A 32 -6.57 4.97 17.75
N GLY A 33 -7.37 5.48 18.71
CA GLY A 33 -8.05 6.77 18.61
C GLY A 33 -7.17 8.02 18.43
N ARG A 34 -5.83 7.90 18.38
CA ARG A 34 -4.88 9.00 18.26
C ARG A 34 -4.10 9.02 16.93
N THR A 35 -4.24 8.02 16.08
CA THR A 35 -3.43 7.92 14.85
C THR A 35 -3.98 8.86 13.76
N GLY A 36 -3.09 9.63 13.12
CA GLY A 36 -3.45 10.52 12.03
C GLY A 36 -3.32 9.86 10.65
N SER A 37 -3.90 10.47 9.62
CA SER A 37 -3.86 9.97 8.23
C SER A 37 -2.43 9.77 7.69
N ARG A 38 -1.48 10.60 8.12
CA ARG A 38 -0.07 10.46 7.76
C ARG A 38 0.55 9.17 8.29
N ASP A 39 0.23 8.82 9.54
CA ASP A 39 0.78 7.64 10.20
C ASP A 39 0.12 6.38 9.67
N ALA A 40 -1.20 6.42 9.42
CA ALA A 40 -1.94 5.36 8.74
C ALA A 40 -1.35 5.08 7.34
N PHE A 41 -1.09 6.13 6.55
CA PHE A 41 -0.40 5.99 5.26
C PHE A 41 0.97 5.33 5.43
N ALA A 42 1.76 5.74 6.43
CA ALA A 42 3.08 5.15 6.65
C ALA A 42 3.00 3.67 7.02
N GLN A 43 2.01 3.25 7.82
CA GLN A 43 1.78 1.84 8.16
C GLN A 43 1.42 1.00 6.94
N ILE A 44 0.48 1.48 6.12
CA ILE A 44 0.09 0.80 4.87
C ILE A 44 1.29 0.72 3.91
N HIS A 45 2.01 1.83 3.74
CA HIS A 45 3.21 1.86 2.90
C HIS A 45 4.27 0.88 3.39
N GLY A 46 4.54 0.86 4.71
CA GLY A 46 5.49 -0.08 5.29
C GLY A 46 5.16 -1.55 5.06
N ALA A 47 3.87 -1.91 5.06
CA ALA A 47 3.46 -3.28 4.81
C ALA A 47 3.66 -3.72 3.36
N VAL A 48 3.26 -2.89 2.39
CA VAL A 48 3.48 -3.20 0.96
C VAL A 48 4.97 -3.17 0.62
N HIS A 49 5.71 -2.20 1.14
CA HIS A 49 7.17 -2.10 0.98
C HIS A 49 7.89 -3.32 1.56
N GLY A 50 7.48 -3.76 2.76
CA GLY A 50 7.97 -4.97 3.41
C GLY A 50 7.77 -6.22 2.55
N ALA A 51 6.61 -6.37 1.89
CA ALA A 51 6.34 -7.49 0.99
C ALA A 51 7.27 -7.51 -0.24
N LEU A 52 7.74 -6.33 -0.69
CA LEU A 52 8.65 -6.19 -1.82
C LEU A 52 10.14 -6.28 -1.44
N SER A 53 10.46 -6.36 -0.14
CA SER A 53 11.84 -6.36 0.34
C SER A 53 12.65 -7.56 -0.14
N GLU A 54 12.04 -8.73 -0.32
CA GLU A 54 12.73 -9.90 -0.87
C GLU A 54 13.11 -9.69 -2.34
N VAL A 55 12.21 -9.09 -3.13
CA VAL A 55 12.45 -8.75 -4.52
C VAL A 55 13.60 -7.75 -4.65
N GLU A 56 13.63 -6.72 -3.81
CA GLU A 56 14.73 -5.75 -3.77
C GLU A 56 16.07 -6.42 -3.48
N ARG A 57 16.14 -7.33 -2.50
CA ARG A 57 17.38 -8.04 -2.17
C ARG A 57 17.89 -8.89 -3.33
N SER A 58 16.99 -9.61 -4.00
CA SER A 58 17.35 -10.41 -5.18
C SER A 58 17.87 -9.52 -6.30
N ILE A 59 17.18 -8.41 -6.61
CA ILE A 59 17.62 -7.42 -7.60
C ILE A 59 18.99 -6.82 -7.23
N SER A 60 19.20 -6.45 -5.97
CA SER A 60 20.49 -5.95 -5.49
C SER A 60 21.60 -6.98 -5.68
N SER A 61 21.34 -8.26 -5.46
CA SER A 61 22.27 -9.36 -5.76
C SER A 61 22.59 -9.46 -7.26
N LEU A 62 21.61 -9.28 -8.16
CA LEU A 62 21.85 -9.26 -9.61
C LEU A 62 22.89 -8.20 -10.00
N PHE A 63 22.71 -6.98 -9.51
CA PHE A 63 23.63 -5.87 -9.80
C PHE A 63 25.02 -6.08 -9.20
N GLU A 64 25.11 -6.75 -8.05
CA GLU A 64 26.39 -7.13 -7.45
C GLU A 64 27.16 -8.18 -8.25
N ARG A 65 26.50 -9.03 -9.04
CA ARG A 65 27.17 -9.96 -9.96
C ARG A 65 27.77 -9.24 -11.18
N LEU A 66 27.13 -8.17 -11.64
CA LEU A 66 27.56 -7.41 -12.81
C LEU A 66 28.63 -6.34 -12.49
N ARG A 67 29.55 -6.62 -11.56
CA ARG A 67 30.50 -5.62 -11.04
C ARG A 67 31.19 -4.82 -12.16
N PRO A 68 31.34 -3.50 -12.02
CA PRO A 68 31.97 -2.67 -13.05
C PRO A 68 33.37 -3.12 -13.46
N ASP A 69 34.13 -3.67 -12.50
CA ASP A 69 35.51 -4.12 -12.72
C ASP A 69 35.62 -5.60 -13.09
N GLY A 70 34.50 -6.34 -13.10
CA GLY A 70 34.46 -7.76 -13.43
C GLY A 70 34.48 -8.02 -14.94
N ASN A 71 34.83 -9.24 -15.34
CA ASN A 71 34.61 -9.67 -16.72
C ASN A 71 33.11 -9.91 -16.94
N ILE A 72 32.55 -9.32 -17.99
CA ILE A 72 31.15 -9.49 -18.38
C ILE A 72 31.12 -10.29 -19.68
N SER A 73 30.39 -11.40 -19.69
CA SER A 73 30.10 -12.17 -20.90
C SER A 73 28.70 -11.86 -21.43
N ASP A 74 28.45 -12.14 -22.70
CA ASP A 74 27.10 -12.08 -23.31
C ASP A 74 26.06 -12.80 -22.46
N ARG A 75 26.40 -14.04 -22.07
CA ARG A 75 25.54 -14.92 -21.29
C ARG A 75 25.13 -14.29 -19.96
N MET A 76 26.08 -13.69 -19.24
CA MET A 76 25.80 -13.05 -17.95
C MET A 76 24.81 -11.88 -18.08
N VAL A 77 24.92 -11.09 -19.14
CA VAL A 77 24.02 -9.94 -19.36
C VAL A 77 22.62 -10.42 -19.72
N LEU A 78 22.52 -11.42 -20.60
CA LEU A 78 21.23 -12.00 -20.98
C LEU A 78 20.53 -12.67 -19.79
N GLU A 79 21.27 -13.44 -18.98
CA GLU A 79 20.77 -14.05 -17.75
C GLU A 79 20.32 -12.98 -16.74
N ALA A 80 21.13 -11.95 -16.48
CA ALA A 80 20.75 -10.88 -15.56
C ALA A 80 19.51 -10.10 -16.00
N ASN A 81 19.34 -9.83 -17.31
CA ASN A 81 18.13 -9.22 -17.84
C ASN A 81 16.90 -10.11 -17.66
N ALA A 82 17.04 -11.41 -17.96
CA ALA A 82 15.94 -12.37 -17.81
C ALA A 82 15.53 -12.49 -16.34
N GLU A 83 16.51 -12.66 -15.44
CA GLU A 83 16.30 -12.68 -14.00
C GLU A 83 15.62 -11.39 -13.52
N LEU A 84 16.10 -10.21 -13.95
CA LEU A 84 15.48 -8.94 -13.57
C LEU A 84 14.01 -8.86 -14.01
N ARG A 85 13.69 -9.23 -15.26
CA ARG A 85 12.29 -9.24 -15.72
C ARG A 85 11.42 -10.15 -14.88
N THR A 86 11.92 -11.33 -14.51
CA THR A 86 11.25 -12.23 -13.56
C THR A 86 11.02 -11.55 -12.21
N GLU A 87 11.99 -10.80 -11.69
CA GLU A 87 11.84 -10.08 -10.42
C GLU A 87 10.86 -8.92 -10.48
N LEU A 88 10.80 -8.19 -11.58
CA LEU A 88 9.81 -7.14 -11.77
C LEU A 88 8.39 -7.72 -11.87
N ALA A 89 8.22 -8.87 -12.53
CA ALA A 89 6.94 -9.57 -12.55
C ALA A 89 6.56 -10.07 -11.14
N ARG A 90 7.51 -10.66 -10.41
CA ARG A 90 7.30 -11.13 -9.03
C ARG A 90 6.95 -9.98 -8.08
N ALA A 91 7.51 -8.79 -8.29
CA ALA A 91 7.14 -7.60 -7.52
C ALA A 91 5.64 -7.31 -7.60
N ASN A 92 5.06 -7.32 -8.81
CA ASN A 92 3.62 -7.08 -8.98
C ASN A 92 2.82 -8.17 -8.26
N THR A 93 3.15 -9.44 -8.45
CA THR A 93 2.45 -10.55 -7.77
C THR A 93 2.50 -10.42 -6.24
N PHE A 94 3.64 -10.08 -5.67
CA PHE A 94 3.76 -9.92 -4.21
C PHE A 94 2.98 -8.71 -3.70
N ALA A 95 3.00 -7.60 -4.44
CA ALA A 95 2.22 -6.43 -4.09
C ALA A 95 0.71 -6.69 -4.21
N ASP A 96 0.26 -7.42 -5.23
CA ASP A 96 -1.12 -7.85 -5.43
C ASP A 96 -1.62 -8.72 -4.27
N VAL A 97 -0.88 -9.78 -3.95
CA VAL A 97 -1.20 -10.65 -2.82
C VAL A 97 -1.26 -9.84 -1.54
N LYS A 98 -0.30 -8.93 -1.32
CA LYS A 98 -0.30 -8.12 -0.11
C LYS A 98 -1.48 -7.16 -0.03
N ARG A 99 -1.86 -6.56 -1.16
CA ARG A 99 -3.06 -5.72 -1.28
C ARG A 99 -4.31 -6.53 -0.90
N ASP A 100 -4.50 -7.70 -1.49
CA ASP A 100 -5.67 -8.54 -1.23
C ASP A 100 -5.75 -9.00 0.22
N GLU A 101 -4.63 -9.44 0.81
CA GLU A 101 -4.54 -9.76 2.24
C GLU A 101 -4.99 -8.59 3.12
N MET A 102 -4.51 -7.38 2.80
CA MET A 102 -4.85 -6.20 3.57
C MET A 102 -6.32 -5.83 3.44
N LEU A 103 -6.90 -5.89 2.24
CA LEU A 103 -8.31 -5.61 2.02
C LEU A 103 -9.20 -6.59 2.80
N ILE A 104 -8.91 -7.89 2.74
CA ILE A 104 -9.64 -8.90 3.53
C ILE A 104 -9.53 -8.60 5.03
N SER A 105 -8.32 -8.31 5.52
CA SER A 105 -8.12 -7.99 6.93
C SER A 105 -8.81 -6.69 7.36
N MET A 106 -8.96 -5.71 6.46
CA MET A 106 -9.67 -4.46 6.71
C MET A 106 -11.14 -4.72 6.95
N SER A 107 -11.81 -5.47 6.06
CA SER A 107 -13.23 -5.79 6.20
C SER A 107 -13.51 -6.48 7.54
N SER A 108 -12.75 -7.51 7.90
CA SER A 108 -12.94 -8.23 9.18
C SER A 108 -12.70 -7.33 10.40
N LYS A 109 -11.71 -6.42 10.33
CA LYS A 109 -11.40 -5.51 11.44
C LYS A 109 -12.45 -4.42 11.60
N LEU A 110 -12.93 -3.86 10.49
CA LEU A 110 -14.02 -2.89 10.48
C LEU A 110 -15.31 -3.51 10.98
N GLU A 111 -15.66 -4.72 10.56
CA GLU A 111 -16.83 -5.45 11.08
C GLU A 111 -16.75 -5.66 12.60
N SER A 112 -15.59 -6.06 13.11
CA SER A 112 -15.41 -6.22 14.57
C SER A 112 -15.58 -4.89 15.32
N LEU A 113 -15.03 -3.80 14.77
CA LEU A 113 -15.20 -2.46 15.31
C LEU A 113 -16.67 -1.98 15.22
N PHE A 114 -17.40 -2.39 14.16
CA PHE A 114 -18.83 -2.13 13.98
C PHE A 114 -19.63 -2.63 15.15
N ILE A 115 -19.55 -3.94 15.37
CA ILE A 115 -20.34 -4.63 16.38
C ILE A 115 -20.01 -4.06 17.76
N GLN A 116 -18.72 -3.85 18.05
CA GLN A 116 -18.30 -3.25 19.32
C GLN A 116 -18.90 -1.85 19.51
N ARG A 117 -18.85 -1.01 18.48
CA ARG A 117 -19.39 0.35 18.56
C ARG A 117 -20.90 0.35 18.73
N LEU A 118 -21.62 -0.51 18.01
CA LEU A 118 -23.07 -0.63 18.09
C LEU A 118 -23.52 -1.00 19.52
N VAL A 119 -22.75 -1.85 20.19
CA VAL A 119 -23.03 -2.28 21.57
C VAL A 119 -22.70 -1.19 22.59
N VAL A 120 -21.57 -0.48 22.42
CA VAL A 120 -21.06 0.45 23.44
C VAL A 120 -21.63 1.86 23.31
N ALA A 121 -21.82 2.35 22.08
CA ALA A 121 -22.22 3.72 21.79
C ALA A 121 -23.02 3.80 20.47
N PRO A 122 -24.24 3.23 20.42
CA PRO A 122 -25.07 3.21 19.20
C PRO A 122 -25.46 4.62 18.71
N GLU A 123 -25.44 5.61 19.60
CA GLU A 123 -25.81 6.99 19.28
C GLU A 123 -24.62 7.82 18.73
N GLU A 124 -23.39 7.31 18.83
CA GLU A 124 -22.20 7.99 18.28
C GLU A 124 -22.02 7.65 16.79
N GLU A 125 -21.82 8.67 15.95
CA GLU A 125 -21.45 8.43 14.55
C GLU A 125 -20.08 7.75 14.45
N PRO A 126 -19.91 6.79 13.52
CA PRO A 126 -18.63 6.14 13.35
C PRO A 126 -17.57 7.11 12.80
N PRO A 127 -16.30 6.98 13.20
CA PRO A 127 -15.25 7.97 12.92
C PRO A 127 -14.70 7.91 11.48
N VAL A 128 -15.56 7.70 10.49
CA VAL A 128 -15.26 7.50 9.07
C VAL A 128 -14.56 8.71 8.46
N ARG A 129 -15.00 9.92 8.81
CA ARG A 129 -14.46 11.18 8.27
C ARG A 129 -12.98 11.38 8.54
N ARG A 130 -12.43 10.77 9.60
CA ARG A 130 -11.03 10.91 10.02
C ARG A 130 -10.05 10.47 8.93
N TRP A 131 -10.43 9.49 8.13
CA TRP A 131 -9.53 8.83 7.18
C TRP A 131 -9.63 9.37 5.76
N THR A 132 -10.58 10.26 5.47
CA THR A 132 -10.81 10.83 4.13
C THR A 132 -9.56 11.47 3.52
N ALA A 133 -8.70 12.09 4.35
CA ALA A 133 -7.42 12.66 3.93
C ALA A 133 -6.37 11.63 3.44
N LEU A 134 -6.65 10.31 3.52
CA LEU A 134 -5.85 9.29 2.86
C LEU A 134 -6.01 9.32 1.34
N ALA A 135 -7.19 9.73 0.82
CA ALA A 135 -7.46 9.81 -0.61
C ALA A 135 -6.43 10.69 -1.34
N ASP A 136 -6.03 11.81 -0.72
CA ASP A 136 -5.02 12.74 -1.25
C ASP A 136 -3.64 12.07 -1.48
N ARG A 137 -3.41 10.90 -0.87
CA ARG A 137 -2.17 10.13 -0.94
C ARG A 137 -2.26 8.93 -1.89
N ALA A 138 -3.46 8.52 -2.29
CA ALA A 138 -3.74 7.39 -3.17
C ALA A 138 -3.62 7.78 -4.65
N ILE A 139 -2.41 8.12 -5.08
CA ILE A 139 -2.15 8.59 -6.45
C ILE A 139 -1.65 7.42 -7.30
N ARG A 140 -2.47 7.01 -8.29
CA ARG A 140 -2.05 6.06 -9.33
C ARG A 140 -1.10 6.73 -10.31
N ARG A 141 -0.01 6.03 -10.64
CA ARG A 141 1.02 6.50 -11.58
C ARG A 141 1.31 5.44 -12.63
N ASP A 142 1.72 5.89 -13.81
CA ASP A 142 2.23 4.99 -14.84
C ASP A 142 3.54 4.36 -14.36
N LEU A 143 3.73 3.08 -14.69
CA LEU A 143 4.97 2.39 -14.38
C LEU A 143 6.10 2.91 -15.29
N PRO A 144 7.26 3.29 -14.73
CA PRO A 144 8.38 3.74 -15.54
C PRO A 144 8.96 2.58 -16.35
N MET A 145 9.57 2.89 -17.49
CA MET A 145 10.26 1.88 -18.30
C MET A 145 11.62 1.55 -17.69
N VAL A 146 11.93 0.27 -17.53
CA VAL A 146 13.25 -0.22 -17.14
C VAL A 146 14.02 -0.62 -18.40
N SER A 147 15.23 -0.08 -18.58
CA SER A 147 16.06 -0.41 -19.75
C SER A 147 16.44 -1.89 -19.77
N GLU A 148 16.70 -2.42 -20.97
CA GLU A 148 17.11 -3.82 -21.19
C GLU A 148 18.48 -3.85 -21.89
N PRO A 149 19.58 -3.55 -21.15
CA PRO A 149 20.90 -3.42 -21.73
C PRO A 149 21.40 -4.76 -22.28
N ASN A 150 21.93 -4.78 -23.49
CA ASN A 150 22.61 -5.96 -24.05
C ASN A 150 24.12 -5.94 -23.74
N HIS A 151 24.85 -6.96 -24.22
CA HIS A 151 26.28 -7.05 -23.98
C HIS A 151 27.07 -5.85 -24.50
N SER A 152 26.81 -5.35 -25.72
CA SER A 152 27.52 -4.17 -26.24
C SER A 152 27.19 -2.89 -25.45
N ASN A 153 26.08 -2.88 -24.71
CA ASN A 153 25.80 -1.82 -23.75
C ASN A 153 26.64 -1.94 -22.46
N LEU A 154 27.18 -3.10 -22.10
CA LEU A 154 27.95 -3.27 -20.86
C LEU A 154 29.43 -3.60 -21.11
N ASP A 155 29.79 -4.00 -22.32
CA ASP A 155 31.17 -4.16 -22.80
C ASP A 155 31.77 -2.80 -23.17
N VAL A 156 32.01 -2.00 -22.15
CA VAL A 156 32.60 -0.67 -22.24
C VAL A 156 33.62 -0.50 -21.12
N SER A 157 34.29 0.66 -21.10
CA SER A 157 35.22 1.01 -20.02
C SER A 157 34.54 0.81 -18.64
N PRO A 158 35.28 0.40 -17.59
CA PRO A 158 34.72 0.20 -16.26
C PRO A 158 33.94 1.43 -15.74
N ASN A 159 34.42 2.63 -16.06
CA ASN A 159 33.75 3.88 -15.71
C ASN A 159 32.39 4.05 -16.39
N ASP A 160 32.28 3.76 -17.69
CA ASP A 160 31.02 3.87 -18.42
C ASP A 160 30.07 2.75 -18.03
N ARG A 161 30.59 1.54 -17.79
CA ARG A 161 29.83 0.40 -17.28
C ARG A 161 29.22 0.74 -15.93
N LYS A 162 30.01 1.30 -14.99
CA LYS A 162 29.51 1.78 -13.70
C LYS A 162 28.36 2.77 -13.85
N LYS A 163 28.48 3.75 -14.75
CA LYS A 163 27.40 4.72 -15.02
C LYS A 163 26.14 4.03 -15.55
N ARG A 164 26.29 3.09 -16.49
CA ARG A 164 25.16 2.37 -17.10
C ARG A 164 24.46 1.44 -16.11
N LEU A 165 25.20 0.72 -15.27
CA LEU A 165 24.66 -0.10 -14.19
C LEU A 165 23.94 0.75 -13.14
N ASN A 166 24.51 1.89 -12.74
CA ASN A 166 23.85 2.79 -11.81
C ASN A 166 22.55 3.35 -12.38
N LYS A 167 22.52 3.69 -13.68
CA LYS A 167 21.30 4.11 -14.36
C LYS A 167 20.26 3.00 -14.35
N TRP A 168 20.64 1.79 -14.73
CA TRP A 168 19.73 0.64 -14.78
C TRP A 168 19.17 0.27 -13.39
N LYS A 169 20.03 0.31 -12.35
CA LYS A 169 19.61 0.17 -10.96
C LYS A 169 18.64 1.27 -10.53
N GLY A 170 18.90 2.52 -10.91
CA GLY A 170 18.01 3.64 -10.63
C GLY A 170 16.64 3.51 -11.27
N GLU A 171 16.57 3.09 -12.53
CA GLU A 171 15.29 2.82 -13.23
C GLU A 171 14.52 1.68 -12.56
N THR A 172 15.23 0.62 -12.17
CA THR A 172 14.65 -0.53 -11.48
C THR A 172 14.07 -0.14 -10.12
N ASP A 173 14.81 0.66 -9.36
CA ASP A 173 14.38 1.13 -8.04
C ASP A 173 13.19 2.10 -8.14
N GLU A 174 13.15 2.97 -9.16
CA GLU A 174 11.99 3.84 -9.43
C GLU A 174 10.75 3.02 -9.84
N TYR A 175 10.94 1.94 -10.58
CA TYR A 175 9.87 1.00 -10.91
C TYR A 175 9.29 0.36 -9.64
N LEU A 176 10.13 -0.21 -8.78
CA LEU A 176 9.68 -0.85 -7.54
C LEU A 176 8.93 0.11 -6.62
N GLU A 177 9.43 1.34 -6.45
CA GLU A 177 8.75 2.37 -5.66
C GLU A 177 7.41 2.78 -6.28
N THR A 178 7.28 2.73 -7.60
CA THR A 178 6.02 3.05 -8.28
C THR A 178 5.01 1.91 -8.18
N VAL A 179 5.45 0.65 -8.30
CA VAL A 179 4.62 -0.52 -7.98
C VAL A 179 4.11 -0.44 -6.54
N CYS A 180 5.02 -0.21 -5.58
CA CYS A 180 4.69 -0.10 -4.17
C CYS A 180 3.62 0.98 -3.92
N LEU A 181 3.85 2.21 -4.37
CA LEU A 181 2.92 3.31 -4.13
C LEU A 181 1.57 3.15 -4.84
N ASN A 182 1.53 2.50 -6.01
CA ASN A 182 0.27 2.22 -6.69
C ASN A 182 -0.59 1.25 -5.86
N HIS A 183 -0.02 0.16 -5.37
CA HIS A 183 -0.75 -0.81 -4.54
C HIS A 183 -1.14 -0.22 -3.18
N VAL A 184 -0.29 0.64 -2.58
CA VAL A 184 -0.67 1.43 -1.40
C VAL A 184 -1.91 2.29 -1.69
N GLY A 185 -1.97 2.91 -2.87
CA GLY A 185 -3.13 3.69 -3.29
C GLY A 185 -4.39 2.84 -3.44
N GLU A 186 -4.27 1.64 -4.00
CA GLU A 186 -5.39 0.70 -4.14
C GLU A 186 -5.90 0.22 -2.78
N VAL A 187 -5.00 -0.12 -1.85
CA VAL A 187 -5.34 -0.47 -0.47
C VAL A 187 -6.07 0.67 0.24
N ILE A 188 -5.61 1.92 0.05
CA ILE A 188 -6.26 3.10 0.62
C ILE A 188 -7.66 3.29 0.03
N ASN A 189 -7.82 3.15 -1.28
CA ASN A 189 -9.12 3.32 -1.92
C ASN A 189 -10.11 2.25 -1.42
N GLY A 190 -9.70 0.99 -1.35
CA GLY A 190 -10.53 -0.08 -0.80
C GLY A 190 -10.90 0.17 0.68
N LEU A 191 -9.96 0.65 1.50
CA LEU A 191 -10.27 1.06 2.87
C LEU A 191 -11.35 2.15 2.93
N LEU A 192 -11.28 3.15 2.06
CA LEU A 192 -12.24 4.26 2.05
C LEU A 192 -13.62 3.82 1.54
N GLU A 193 -13.66 2.89 0.60
CA GLU A 193 -14.89 2.24 0.12
C GLU A 193 -15.55 1.46 1.27
N GLU A 194 -14.83 0.56 1.92
CA GLU A 194 -15.31 -0.23 3.07
C GLU A 194 -15.81 0.66 4.22
N LEU A 195 -15.07 1.73 4.54
CA LEU A 195 -15.46 2.71 5.55
C LEU A 195 -16.76 3.43 5.18
N THR A 196 -16.99 3.71 3.89
CA THR A 196 -18.20 4.37 3.39
C THR A 196 -19.39 3.42 3.47
N GLU A 197 -19.22 2.17 3.03
CA GLU A 197 -20.25 1.13 3.11
C GLU A 197 -20.66 0.87 4.56
N TYR A 198 -19.68 0.67 5.44
CA TYR A 198 -19.89 0.56 6.88
C TYR A 198 -20.71 1.73 7.42
N SER A 199 -20.41 2.97 7.00
CA SER A 199 -21.10 4.17 7.50
C SER A 199 -22.57 4.18 7.12
N ALA A 200 -22.87 3.72 5.91
CA ALA A 200 -24.24 3.59 5.43
C ALA A 200 -24.99 2.51 6.23
N SER A 201 -24.39 1.31 6.36
CA SER A 201 -24.98 0.21 7.14
C SER A 201 -25.21 0.55 8.61
N TRP A 202 -24.31 1.32 9.24
CA TRP A 202 -24.52 1.85 10.59
C TRP A 202 -25.79 2.69 10.70
N THR A 203 -25.96 3.62 9.77
CA THR A 203 -27.06 4.58 9.78
C THR A 203 -28.39 3.86 9.64
N ASP A 204 -28.48 2.91 8.70
CA ASP A 204 -29.67 2.11 8.46
C ASP A 204 -30.04 1.27 9.70
N LEU A 205 -29.04 0.60 10.31
CA LEU A 205 -29.27 -0.24 11.48
C LEU A 205 -29.73 0.57 12.70
N ILE A 206 -29.15 1.75 12.95
CA ILE A 206 -29.58 2.62 14.05
C ILE A 206 -31.00 3.14 13.81
N VAL A 207 -31.36 3.50 12.58
CA VAL A 207 -32.74 3.91 12.24
C VAL A 207 -33.72 2.78 12.53
N ASP A 208 -33.38 1.54 12.16
CA ASP A 208 -34.22 0.38 12.43
C ASP A 208 -34.33 0.07 13.93
N LEU A 209 -33.22 0.11 14.67
CA LEU A 209 -33.21 -0.09 16.11
C LEU A 209 -34.04 0.97 16.84
N ARG A 210 -33.93 2.25 16.44
CA ARG A 210 -34.74 3.33 17.00
C ARG A 210 -36.21 3.13 16.68
N ARG A 211 -36.57 2.77 15.45
CA ARG A 211 -37.95 2.43 15.06
C ARG A 211 -38.51 1.33 15.96
N LEU A 212 -37.81 0.22 16.13
CA LEU A 212 -38.20 -0.90 17.00
C LEU A 212 -38.33 -0.49 18.47
N SER A 213 -37.42 0.36 18.97
CA SER A 213 -37.50 0.87 20.35
C SER A 213 -38.72 1.78 20.56
N SER A 214 -39.05 2.60 19.56
CA SER A 214 -40.13 3.60 19.63
C SER A 214 -41.52 3.00 19.42
N SER A 215 -41.64 1.94 18.62
CA SER A 215 -42.90 1.22 18.39
C SER A 215 -43.32 0.34 19.56
N GLY A 216 -42.42 0.17 20.55
CA GLY A 216 -42.53 -0.87 21.56
C GLY A 216 -42.37 -2.26 20.95
N GLY A 217 -41.66 -3.15 21.64
CA GLY A 217 -41.55 -4.54 21.18
C GLY A 217 -42.90 -5.26 21.22
N ARG A 218 -42.94 -6.50 20.72
CA ARG A 218 -44.14 -7.37 20.77
C ARG A 218 -44.76 -7.44 22.17
N LEU A 219 -43.92 -7.41 23.20
CA LEU A 219 -44.31 -7.43 24.61
C LEU A 219 -44.94 -6.11 25.09
N PHE A 220 -44.52 -4.96 24.52
CA PHE A 220 -45.19 -3.68 24.78
C PHE A 220 -46.55 -3.66 24.09
N GLN A 221 -46.63 -4.13 22.84
CA GLN A 221 -47.88 -4.26 22.09
C GLN A 221 -48.88 -5.19 22.80
N GLU A 222 -48.43 -6.36 23.27
CA GLU A 222 -49.26 -7.30 24.05
C GLU A 222 -49.75 -6.74 25.40
N VAL A 223 -49.08 -5.72 25.95
CA VAL A 223 -49.47 -5.07 27.22
C VAL A 223 -50.34 -3.83 26.99
N THR A 224 -50.15 -3.11 25.88
CA THR A 224 -50.94 -1.90 25.56
C THR A 224 -52.20 -2.19 24.74
N ASP A 225 -52.21 -3.23 23.89
CA ASP A 225 -53.41 -3.78 23.24
C ASP A 225 -53.90 -4.99 24.05
N ALA A 226 -54.45 -4.71 25.23
CA ALA A 226 -55.19 -5.71 26.00
C ALA A 226 -56.66 -5.71 25.58
N GLU A 227 -56.95 -6.08 24.33
CA GLU A 227 -58.28 -6.53 23.87
C GLU A 227 -58.23 -7.99 23.39
#